data_AF-A0A964XR20-F1
#
_entry.id   AF-A0A964XR20-F1
#
_cell.length_a   1.000
_cell.length_b   1.000
_cell.length_c   1.000
_cell.angle_alpha   90.00
_cell.angle_beta   90.00
_cell.angle_gamma   90.00
#
_symmetry.space_group_name_H-M   'P 1'
#
loop_
_entity.id
_entity.type
_entity.pdbx_description
1 polymer ?
#
loop_
_entity_poly.entity_id
_entity_poly.type
_entity_poly.pdbx_seq_one_letter_code
_entity_poly.pdbx_strand_id
1 'polypeptide(L)'
;MSFLRKKIKFYYFILLTSLFITFVYNLKFLKILYGNIGFSTFPSIYFFFAIIIAIISTISILLLIFGQKYVLKPLAIFLIILSSILSFYNHQYGVTVDEQMIINTLQTDVKEAMDLMSVGFFIHIFFLGIIPSVIIYFVEIEYGSFKKDLLIRLSSVVTAFLIVAVITFANFKQVSFITRQNNTLNQHITPLYTLTSTYRLAKLSLEGESKFIKLGEDAKILKTGKKTIGIMVVGETARADRFSLNGYQKETNSYLKNKGVFSFKNTISCGTATAYSVPCMFFLNGEKNYTQKKAKNQSNVLDVLSLAGVKTVWVNNNSSCKNVCTRIETLNIITSSGGEDKNTILDEKL
;
A
#
# COMPACT_ATOMS: atom_id res chain seq x y z
N MET A 1 -23.75 31.31 6.42
CA MET A 1 -24.66 30.18 6.07
C MET A 1 -25.63 30.46 4.91
N SER A 2 -25.89 31.70 4.47
CA SER A 2 -26.79 32.00 3.33
C SER A 2 -26.27 31.58 1.94
N PHE A 3 -24.96 31.38 1.77
CA PHE A 3 -24.36 31.03 0.48
C PHE A 3 -24.57 29.54 0.08
N LEU A 4 -24.83 28.67 1.06
CA LEU A 4 -24.99 27.21 0.86
C LEU A 4 -26.43 26.80 0.46
N ARG A 5 -27.38 27.75 0.38
CA ARG A 5 -28.79 27.49 0.02
C ARG A 5 -29.07 27.53 -1.48
N LYS A 6 -28.10 27.85 -2.33
CA LYS A 6 -28.29 27.74 -3.79
C LYS A 6 -28.25 26.27 -4.18
N LYS A 7 -29.33 25.80 -4.80
CA LYS A 7 -29.39 24.46 -5.38
C LYS A 7 -28.34 24.34 -6.49
N ILE A 8 -27.47 23.34 -6.39
CA ILE A 8 -26.43 23.07 -7.39
C ILE A 8 -26.87 21.85 -8.19
N LYS A 9 -26.83 21.93 -9.52
CA LYS A 9 -27.11 20.77 -10.37
C LYS A 9 -26.03 19.71 -10.18
N PHE A 10 -26.42 18.43 -10.18
CA PHE A 10 -25.52 17.32 -9.83
C PHE A 10 -24.23 17.28 -10.66
N TYR A 11 -24.25 17.66 -11.94
CA TYR A 11 -23.06 17.63 -12.81
C TYR A 11 -22.06 18.74 -12.47
N TYR A 12 -22.51 19.92 -12.03
CA TYR A 12 -21.61 20.97 -11.50
C TYR A 12 -21.00 20.54 -10.16
N PHE A 13 -21.80 19.89 -9.30
CA PHE A 13 -21.29 19.32 -8.05
C PHE A 13 -20.19 18.29 -8.30
N ILE A 14 -20.38 17.38 -9.27
CA ILE A 14 -19.36 16.39 -9.65
C ILE A 14 -18.11 17.08 -10.17
N LEU A 15 -18.23 18.03 -11.11
CA LEU A 15 -17.09 18.74 -11.67
C LEU A 15 -16.29 19.48 -10.58
N LEU A 16 -16.97 20.19 -9.68
CA LEU A 16 -16.35 20.91 -8.57
C LEU A 16 -15.62 19.95 -7.61
N THR A 17 -16.24 18.80 -7.31
CA THR A 17 -15.62 17.77 -6.47
C THR A 17 -14.37 17.19 -7.13
N SER A 18 -14.42 16.88 -8.42
CA SER A 18 -13.27 16.38 -9.20
C SER A 18 -12.13 17.40 -9.30
N LEU A 19 -12.47 18.67 -9.50
CA LEU A 19 -11.50 19.78 -9.48
C LEU A 19 -10.82 19.88 -8.12
N PHE A 20 -11.61 19.89 -7.04
CA PHE A 20 -11.09 19.95 -5.68
C PHE A 20 -10.16 18.77 -5.39
N ILE A 21 -10.57 17.55 -5.74
CA ILE A 21 -9.73 16.36 -5.53
C ILE A 21 -8.41 16.46 -6.31
N THR A 22 -8.47 16.93 -7.55
CA THR A 22 -7.30 17.05 -8.42
C THR A 22 -6.33 18.11 -7.88
N PHE A 23 -6.81 19.32 -7.57
CA PHE A 23 -5.90 20.39 -7.17
C PHE A 23 -5.44 20.31 -5.72
N VAL A 24 -6.25 19.80 -4.79
CA VAL A 24 -5.90 19.78 -3.36
C VAL A 24 -5.10 18.53 -3.00
N TYR A 25 -5.56 17.34 -3.39
CA TYR A 25 -4.93 16.09 -2.95
C TYR A 25 -3.80 15.60 -3.85
N ASN A 26 -3.78 16.03 -5.12
CA ASN A 26 -2.74 15.62 -6.07
C ASN A 26 -1.59 16.63 -6.18
N LEU A 27 -1.44 17.59 -5.25
CA LEU A 27 -0.36 18.59 -5.28
C LEU A 27 1.04 17.97 -5.42
N LYS A 28 1.31 16.88 -4.68
CA LYS A 28 2.60 16.17 -4.76
C LYS A 28 2.83 15.58 -6.16
N PHE A 29 1.81 14.92 -6.72
CA PHE A 29 1.85 14.40 -8.08
C PHE A 29 2.10 15.53 -9.09
N LEU A 30 1.38 16.66 -8.99
CA LEU A 30 1.56 17.80 -9.88
C LEU A 30 2.97 18.41 -9.76
N LYS A 31 3.56 18.45 -8.56
CA LYS A 31 4.94 18.90 -8.35
C LYS A 31 5.96 17.95 -9.00
N ILE A 32 5.78 16.64 -8.86
CA ILE A 32 6.64 15.64 -9.50
C ILE A 32 6.49 15.71 -11.02
N LEU A 33 5.27 15.86 -11.51
CA LEU A 33 4.95 16.01 -12.93
C LEU A 33 5.62 17.24 -13.53
N TYR A 34 5.52 18.39 -12.86
CA TYR A 34 6.21 19.62 -13.24
C TYR A 34 7.73 19.44 -13.24
N GLY A 35 8.30 18.78 -12.22
CA GLY A 35 9.74 18.53 -12.15
C GLY A 35 10.27 17.65 -13.30
N ASN A 36 9.44 16.76 -13.84
CA ASN A 36 9.82 15.89 -14.95
C ASN A 36 9.63 16.53 -16.33
N ILE A 37 8.61 17.39 -16.50
CA ILE A 37 8.25 17.97 -17.80
C ILE A 37 8.83 19.37 -17.98
N GLY A 38 8.83 20.19 -16.91
CA GLY A 38 9.17 21.61 -16.94
C GLY A 38 8.15 22.46 -17.73
N PHE A 39 8.31 23.79 -17.68
CA PHE A 39 7.55 24.75 -18.49
C PHE A 39 8.45 25.51 -19.47
N SER A 40 9.34 24.78 -20.14
CA SER A 40 10.32 25.37 -21.05
C SER A 40 9.73 25.64 -22.44
N THR A 41 8.69 24.89 -22.83
CA THR A 41 8.08 24.97 -24.17
C THR A 41 6.54 24.95 -24.10
N PHE A 42 5.88 25.49 -25.13
CA PHE A 42 4.42 25.44 -25.21
C PHE A 42 3.85 23.99 -25.18
N PRO A 43 4.42 23.02 -25.93
CA PRO A 43 3.96 21.62 -25.85
C PRO A 43 4.05 21.02 -24.45
N SER A 44 5.10 21.36 -23.67
CA SER A 44 5.23 20.89 -22.27
C SER A 44 4.14 21.47 -21.36
N ILE A 45 3.81 22.75 -21.52
CA ILE A 45 2.74 23.42 -20.76
C ILE A 45 1.38 22.81 -21.12
N TYR A 46 1.09 22.67 -22.41
CA TYR A 46 -0.12 22.02 -22.91
C TYR A 46 -0.29 20.61 -22.33
N PHE A 47 0.77 19.80 -22.39
CA PHE A 47 0.72 18.41 -21.94
C PHE A 47 0.51 18.31 -20.42
N PHE A 48 1.10 19.21 -19.62
CA PHE A 48 0.85 19.29 -18.18
C PHE A 48 -0.63 19.53 -17.86
N PHE A 49 -1.25 20.52 -18.50
CA PHE A 49 -2.68 20.80 -18.32
C PHE A 49 -3.58 19.70 -18.90
N ALA A 50 -3.16 19.04 -19.99
CA ALA A 50 -3.88 17.91 -20.55
C ALA A 50 -3.97 16.75 -19.55
N ILE A 51 -2.90 16.46 -18.80
CA ILE A 51 -2.93 15.45 -17.72
C ILE A 51 -3.90 15.87 -16.60
N ILE A 52 -3.91 17.14 -16.18
CA ILE A 52 -4.86 17.63 -15.17
C ILE A 52 -6.30 17.40 -15.64
N ILE A 53 -6.61 17.77 -16.89
CA ILE A 53 -7.94 17.58 -17.47
C ILE A 53 -8.30 16.09 -17.53
N ALA A 54 -7.34 15.21 -17.87
CA ALA A 54 -7.56 13.78 -17.87
C ALA A 54 -7.93 13.25 -16.47
N ILE A 55 -7.20 13.67 -15.43
CA ILE A 55 -7.48 13.27 -14.03
C ILE A 55 -8.86 13.76 -13.58
N ILE A 56 -9.20 15.03 -13.84
CA ILE A 56 -10.53 15.58 -13.53
C ILE A 56 -11.62 14.78 -14.24
N SER A 57 -11.40 14.44 -15.51
CA SER A 57 -12.35 13.67 -16.31
C SER A 57 -12.53 12.26 -15.76
N THR A 58 -11.45 11.56 -15.38
CA THR A 58 -11.52 10.22 -14.79
C THR A 58 -12.24 10.21 -13.44
N ILE A 59 -11.97 11.17 -12.54
CA ILE A 59 -12.69 11.28 -11.25
C ILE A 59 -14.18 11.59 -11.50
N SER A 60 -14.46 12.45 -12.48
CA SER A 60 -15.85 12.79 -12.85
C SER A 60 -16.60 11.58 -13.40
N ILE A 61 -15.96 10.75 -14.24
CA ILE A 61 -16.53 9.50 -14.75
C ILE A 61 -16.90 8.58 -13.58
N LEU A 62 -16.00 8.40 -12.61
CA LEU A 62 -16.25 7.57 -11.43
C LEU A 62 -17.47 8.06 -10.65
N LEU A 63 -17.55 9.37 -10.37
CA LEU A 63 -18.69 9.97 -9.67
C LEU A 63 -19.99 9.91 -10.49
N LEU A 64 -19.92 10.01 -11.82
CA LEU A 64 -21.10 9.92 -12.69
C LEU A 64 -21.69 8.51 -12.76
N ILE A 65 -20.83 7.48 -12.81
CA ILE A 65 -21.22 6.07 -12.90
C ILE A 65 -21.79 5.60 -11.55
N PHE A 66 -21.03 5.77 -10.47
CA PHE A 66 -21.38 5.21 -9.16
C PHE A 66 -22.21 6.17 -8.29
N GLY A 67 -22.08 7.49 -8.50
CA GLY A 67 -22.77 8.51 -7.71
C GLY A 67 -24.20 8.79 -8.18
N GLN A 68 -25.10 7.82 -7.97
CA GLN A 68 -26.55 7.98 -8.20
C GLN A 68 -27.21 8.87 -7.14
N LYS A 69 -28.48 9.25 -7.30
CA LYS A 69 -29.17 10.27 -6.47
C LYS A 69 -28.86 10.21 -4.97
N TYR A 70 -29.02 9.04 -4.35
CA TYR A 70 -28.77 8.87 -2.91
C TYR A 70 -27.31 8.51 -2.57
N VAL A 71 -26.52 8.05 -3.54
CA VAL A 71 -25.15 7.56 -3.36
C VAL A 71 -24.10 8.64 -3.63
N LEU A 72 -24.42 9.68 -4.41
CA LEU A 72 -23.48 10.70 -4.85
C LEU A 72 -22.79 11.42 -3.69
N LYS A 73 -23.56 11.86 -2.68
CA LYS A 73 -23.01 12.54 -1.50
C LYS A 73 -22.14 11.60 -0.65
N PRO A 74 -22.62 10.42 -0.21
CA PRO A 74 -21.78 9.46 0.50
C PRO A 74 -20.50 9.09 -0.25
N LEU A 75 -20.58 8.86 -1.56
CA LEU A 75 -19.43 8.53 -2.40
C LEU A 75 -18.43 9.69 -2.47
N ALA A 76 -18.90 10.92 -2.68
CA ALA A 76 -18.03 12.10 -2.68
C ALA A 76 -17.33 12.29 -1.33
N ILE A 77 -18.06 12.17 -0.22
CA ILE A 77 -17.51 12.24 1.15
C ILE A 77 -16.46 11.15 1.36
N PHE A 78 -16.76 9.91 0.98
CA PHE A 78 -15.80 8.80 1.07
C PHE A 78 -14.52 9.10 0.29
N LEU A 79 -14.62 9.56 -0.97
CA LEU A 79 -13.46 9.89 -1.79
C LEU A 79 -12.66 11.07 -1.22
N ILE A 80 -13.32 12.06 -0.62
CA ILE A 80 -12.67 13.19 0.04
C ILE A 80 -11.86 12.74 1.26
N ILE A 81 -12.46 11.96 2.16
CA ILE A 81 -11.79 11.44 3.34
C ILE A 81 -10.62 10.53 2.93
N LEU A 82 -10.87 9.61 2.00
CA LEU A 82 -9.82 8.73 1.46
C LEU A 82 -8.69 9.55 0.84
N SER A 83 -9.00 10.53 0.00
CA SER A 83 -7.98 11.36 -0.64
C SER A 83 -7.20 12.22 0.36
N SER A 84 -7.85 12.68 1.44
CA SER A 84 -7.19 13.40 2.53
C SER A 84 -6.15 12.51 3.22
N ILE A 85 -6.52 11.29 3.62
CA ILE A 85 -5.61 10.32 4.22
C ILE A 85 -4.44 10.03 3.28
N LEU A 86 -4.72 9.67 2.03
CA LEU A 86 -3.71 9.32 1.03
C LEU A 86 -2.76 10.49 0.73
N SER A 87 -3.30 11.70 0.61
CA SER A 87 -2.49 12.90 0.36
C SER A 87 -1.54 13.22 1.51
N PHE A 88 -1.94 12.96 2.77
CA PHE A 88 -1.06 13.15 3.92
C PHE A 88 0.16 12.24 3.83
N TYR A 89 -0.05 10.93 3.66
CA TYR A 89 1.04 9.96 3.59
C TYR A 89 1.96 10.20 2.38
N ASN A 90 1.37 10.57 1.24
CA ASN A 90 2.12 10.89 0.03
C ASN A 90 2.93 12.19 0.18
N HIS A 91 2.40 13.20 0.86
CA HIS A 91 3.11 14.46 1.09
C HIS A 91 4.22 14.32 2.13
N GLN A 92 3.91 13.73 3.29
CA GLN A 92 4.81 13.67 4.45
C GLN A 92 5.91 12.62 4.28
N TYR A 93 5.55 11.44 3.76
CA TYR A 93 6.47 10.29 3.71
C TYR A 93 6.87 9.92 2.27
N GLY A 94 6.24 10.51 1.25
CA GLY A 94 6.46 10.11 -0.15
C GLY A 94 5.94 8.72 -0.48
N VAL A 95 5.15 8.12 0.42
CA VAL A 95 4.64 6.76 0.29
C VAL A 95 3.44 6.75 -0.64
N THR A 96 3.46 5.82 -1.59
CA THR A 96 2.33 5.51 -2.47
C THR A 96 1.56 4.33 -1.91
N VAL A 97 0.24 4.35 -2.07
CA VAL A 97 -0.62 3.26 -1.57
C VAL A 97 -0.93 2.31 -2.72
N ASP A 98 -0.01 1.37 -2.92
CA ASP A 98 -0.11 0.24 -3.82
C ASP A 98 -0.72 -1.00 -3.14
N GLU A 99 -0.77 -2.12 -3.84
CA GLU A 99 -1.27 -3.39 -3.33
C GLU A 99 -0.52 -3.85 -2.09
N GLN A 100 0.81 -3.71 -2.07
CA GLN A 100 1.63 -4.14 -0.95
C GLN A 100 1.33 -3.29 0.29
N MET A 101 1.19 -1.97 0.12
CA MET A 101 0.84 -1.06 1.20
C MET A 101 -0.55 -1.34 1.77
N ILE A 102 -1.53 -1.68 0.91
CA ILE A 102 -2.86 -2.11 1.36
C ILE A 102 -2.75 -3.39 2.19
N ILE A 103 -2.02 -4.40 1.70
CA ILE A 103 -1.81 -5.66 2.43
C ILE A 103 -1.10 -5.41 3.76
N ASN A 104 -0.05 -4.57 3.77
CA ASN A 104 0.66 -4.19 4.98
C ASN A 104 -0.32 -3.59 5.98
N THR A 105 -1.09 -2.58 5.57
CA THR A 105 -2.07 -1.90 6.43
C THR A 105 -3.11 -2.86 7.00
N LEU A 106 -3.56 -3.86 6.23
CA LEU A 106 -4.50 -4.88 6.68
C LEU A 106 -3.89 -5.93 7.63
N GLN A 107 -2.56 -6.10 7.59
CA GLN A 107 -1.81 -7.06 8.44
C GLN A 107 -1.07 -6.41 9.61
N THR A 108 -1.07 -5.07 9.66
CA THR A 108 -0.50 -4.24 10.71
C THR A 108 -1.37 -4.34 11.97
N ASP A 109 -0.74 -4.38 13.13
CA ASP A 109 -1.45 -4.40 14.41
C ASP A 109 -1.85 -2.98 14.85
N VAL A 110 -2.76 -2.88 15.82
CA VAL A 110 -3.26 -1.57 16.27
C VAL A 110 -2.14 -0.69 16.83
N LYS A 111 -1.11 -1.28 17.45
CA LYS A 111 0.02 -0.52 18.01
C LYS A 111 0.90 0.07 16.90
N GLU A 112 1.32 -0.74 15.91
CA GLU A 112 2.05 -0.23 14.74
C GLU A 112 1.26 0.86 13.99
N ALA A 113 -0.07 0.70 13.88
CA ALA A 113 -0.92 1.70 13.21
C ALA A 113 -1.01 3.02 13.99
N MET A 114 -1.08 2.96 15.33
CA MET A 114 -1.13 4.15 16.18
C MET A 114 0.17 4.95 16.15
N ASP A 115 1.32 4.29 16.07
CA ASP A 115 2.63 4.95 15.98
C ASP A 115 2.80 5.80 14.70
N LEU A 116 2.03 5.50 13.65
CA LEU A 116 2.02 6.28 12.40
C LEU A 116 1.10 7.51 12.47
N MET A 117 0.22 7.60 13.47
CA MET A 117 -0.71 8.71 13.65
C MET A 117 -0.05 9.84 14.44
N SER A 118 0.26 10.94 13.76
CA SER A 118 0.77 12.16 14.39
C SER A 118 -0.34 13.19 14.62
N VAL A 119 -0.07 14.19 15.46
CA VAL A 119 -0.97 15.36 15.60
C VAL A 119 -1.20 16.04 14.23
N GLY A 120 -0.15 16.10 13.39
CA GLY A 120 -0.24 16.63 12.02
C GLY A 120 -1.20 15.83 11.12
N PHE A 121 -1.27 14.51 11.29
CA PHE A 121 -2.22 13.65 10.57
C PHE A 121 -3.67 14.03 10.89
N PHE A 122 -4.00 14.21 12.17
CA PHE A 122 -5.36 14.61 12.58
C PHE A 122 -5.72 16.02 12.12
N ILE A 123 -4.79 16.97 12.22
CA ILE A 123 -4.99 18.33 11.69
C ILE A 123 -5.27 18.28 10.19
N HIS A 124 -4.48 17.54 9.43
CA HIS A 124 -4.65 17.41 7.98
C HIS A 124 -6.01 16.81 7.61
N ILE A 125 -6.42 15.73 8.28
CA ILE A 125 -7.73 15.08 8.03
C ILE A 125 -8.87 15.98 8.47
N PHE A 126 -8.72 16.73 9.55
CA PHE A 126 -9.77 17.65 10.00
C PHE A 126 -10.02 18.74 8.95
N PHE A 127 -8.97 19.43 8.51
CA PHE A 127 -9.10 20.54 7.56
C PHE A 127 -9.39 20.11 6.12
N LEU A 128 -8.77 19.01 5.66
CA LEU A 128 -8.88 18.58 4.27
C LEU A 128 -9.80 17.38 4.08
N GLY A 129 -10.24 16.69 5.13
CA GLY A 129 -11.20 15.59 5.04
C GLY A 129 -12.56 15.96 5.63
N ILE A 130 -12.60 16.28 6.92
CA ILE A 130 -13.84 16.49 7.68
C ILE A 130 -14.54 17.78 7.23
N ILE A 131 -13.86 18.93 7.20
CA ILE A 131 -14.48 20.20 6.81
C ILE A 131 -15.09 20.14 5.39
N PRO A 132 -14.37 19.71 4.33
CA PRO A 132 -14.95 19.57 3.00
C PRO A 132 -16.12 18.58 2.95
N SER A 133 -16.06 17.50 3.74
CA SER A 133 -17.13 16.50 3.83
C SER A 133 -18.40 17.06 4.47
N VAL A 134 -18.27 17.87 5.53
CA VAL A 134 -19.38 18.59 6.16
C VAL A 134 -19.99 19.59 5.18
N ILE A 135 -19.16 20.32 4.41
CA ILE A 135 -19.63 21.22 3.35
C ILE A 135 -20.46 20.44 2.32
N ILE A 136 -19.95 19.31 1.80
CA ILE A 136 -20.65 18.45 0.84
C ILE A 136 -21.99 17.95 1.40
N TYR A 137 -22.04 17.58 2.68
CA TYR A 137 -23.26 17.11 3.33
C TYR A 137 -24.37 18.17 3.27
N PHE A 138 -24.04 19.43 3.55
CA PHE A 138 -24.99 20.54 3.55
C PHE A 138 -25.35 21.11 2.17
N VAL A 139 -24.62 20.76 1.10
CA VAL A 139 -24.95 21.22 -0.26
C VAL A 139 -26.27 20.60 -0.73
N GLU A 140 -27.23 21.41 -1.13
CA GLU A 140 -28.46 20.93 -1.77
C GLU A 140 -28.23 20.63 -3.26
N ILE A 141 -28.37 19.37 -3.65
CA ILE A 141 -28.19 18.92 -5.03
C ILE A 141 -29.55 18.85 -5.73
N GLU A 142 -29.67 19.56 -6.85
CA GLU A 142 -30.83 19.50 -7.72
C GLU A 142 -30.70 18.34 -8.71
N TYR A 143 -31.74 17.50 -8.72
CA TYR A 143 -31.91 16.38 -9.65
C TYR A 143 -33.13 16.67 -10.53
N GLY A 144 -33.01 16.41 -11.84
CA GLY A 144 -34.11 16.52 -12.78
C GLY A 144 -35.01 15.29 -12.77
N SER A 145 -35.78 15.11 -13.85
CA SER A 145 -36.53 13.87 -14.06
C SER A 145 -35.60 12.70 -14.38
N PHE A 146 -35.94 11.49 -13.95
CA PHE A 146 -35.08 10.30 -14.08
C PHE A 146 -34.52 10.10 -15.50
N LYS A 147 -35.36 10.24 -16.54
CA LYS A 147 -34.93 10.11 -17.94
C LYS A 147 -33.94 11.19 -18.37
N LYS A 148 -34.18 12.46 -17.98
CA LYS A 148 -33.29 13.58 -18.31
C LYS A 148 -31.95 13.44 -17.58
N ASP A 149 -31.98 13.09 -16.30
CA ASP A 149 -30.78 12.87 -15.50
C ASP A 149 -29.93 11.71 -16.04
N LEU A 150 -30.56 10.59 -16.41
CA LEU A 150 -29.87 9.46 -17.02
C LEU A 150 -29.21 9.85 -18.34
N LEU A 151 -29.92 10.59 -19.20
CA LEU A 151 -29.39 11.03 -20.49
C LEU A 151 -28.21 12.01 -20.32
N ILE A 152 -28.34 12.99 -19.40
CA ILE A 152 -27.25 13.91 -19.08
C ILE A 152 -26.05 13.14 -18.52
N ARG A 153 -26.26 12.15 -17.65
CA ARG A 153 -25.18 11.30 -17.12
C ARG A 153 -24.47 10.52 -18.20
N LEU A 154 -25.21 9.80 -19.04
CA LEU A 154 -24.64 9.02 -20.14
C LEU A 154 -23.87 9.92 -21.10
N SER A 155 -24.45 11.05 -21.51
CA SER A 155 -23.78 12.03 -22.36
C SER A 155 -22.51 12.57 -21.69
N SER A 156 -22.56 12.92 -20.40
CA SER A 156 -21.41 13.44 -19.66
C SER A 156 -20.28 12.40 -19.52
N VAL A 157 -20.63 11.13 -19.28
CA VAL A 157 -19.65 10.02 -19.22
C VAL A 157 -18.98 9.83 -20.58
N VAL A 158 -19.77 9.79 -21.66
CA VAL A 158 -19.24 9.67 -23.03
C VAL A 158 -18.32 10.86 -23.36
N THR A 159 -18.75 12.09 -23.07
CA THR A 159 -17.93 13.29 -23.30
C THR A 159 -16.63 13.25 -22.49
N ALA A 160 -16.68 12.93 -21.20
CA ALA A 160 -15.48 12.85 -20.37
C ALA A 160 -14.54 11.71 -20.83
N PHE A 161 -15.09 10.59 -21.25
CA PHE A 161 -14.31 9.48 -21.81
C PHE A 161 -13.63 9.87 -23.12
N LEU A 162 -14.34 10.54 -24.02
CA LEU A 162 -13.79 11.06 -25.28
C LEU A 162 -12.67 12.08 -25.01
N ILE A 163 -12.83 12.96 -24.03
CA ILE A 163 -11.76 13.89 -23.62
C ILE A 163 -10.50 13.13 -23.20
N VAL A 164 -10.62 12.12 -22.33
CA VAL A 164 -9.48 11.30 -21.90
C VAL A 164 -8.86 10.55 -23.09
N ALA A 165 -9.68 9.97 -23.96
CA ALA A 165 -9.21 9.23 -25.12
C ALA A 165 -8.45 10.13 -26.11
N VAL A 166 -8.99 11.30 -26.43
CA VAL A 166 -8.36 12.29 -27.32
C VAL A 166 -7.04 12.79 -26.73
N ILE A 167 -7.02 13.14 -25.44
CA ILE A 167 -5.78 13.58 -24.76
C ILE A 167 -4.72 12.48 -24.81
N THR A 168 -5.10 11.24 -24.51
CA THR A 168 -4.17 10.10 -24.50
C THR A 168 -3.62 9.81 -25.89
N PHE A 169 -4.48 9.84 -26.92
CA PHE A 169 -4.07 9.57 -28.30
C PHE A 169 -3.20 10.69 -28.86
N ALA A 170 -3.60 11.95 -28.70
CA ALA A 170 -2.85 13.12 -29.17
C ALA A 170 -1.46 13.24 -28.52
N ASN A 171 -1.30 12.72 -27.30
CA ASN A 171 -0.06 12.79 -26.53
C ASN A 171 0.59 11.42 -26.30
N PHE A 172 0.29 10.42 -27.14
CA PHE A 172 0.70 9.03 -26.90
C PHE A 172 2.21 8.88 -26.73
N LYS A 173 3.02 9.61 -27.53
CA LYS A 173 4.49 9.58 -27.46
C LYS A 173 5.00 10.08 -26.11
N GLN A 174 4.47 11.20 -25.62
CA GLN A 174 4.85 11.83 -24.35
C GLN A 174 4.41 10.99 -23.16
N VAL A 175 3.17 10.48 -23.19
CA VAL A 175 2.65 9.57 -22.16
C VAL A 175 3.53 8.31 -22.09
N SER A 176 3.80 7.67 -23.22
CA SER A 176 4.65 6.47 -23.30
C SER A 176 6.08 6.72 -22.81
N PHE A 177 6.65 7.87 -23.14
CA PHE A 177 7.99 8.24 -22.67
C PHE A 177 8.02 8.39 -21.14
N ILE A 178 7.07 9.11 -20.55
CA ILE A 178 7.01 9.35 -19.11
C ILE A 178 6.70 8.07 -18.34
N THR A 179 5.80 7.22 -18.83
CA THR A 179 5.52 5.95 -18.17
C THR A 179 6.69 4.97 -18.22
N ARG A 180 7.54 5.04 -19.26
CA ARG A 180 8.77 4.24 -19.35
C ARG A 180 9.89 4.77 -18.45
N GLN A 181 10.06 6.10 -18.40
CA GLN A 181 11.10 6.74 -17.59
C GLN A 181 10.75 6.76 -16.10
N ASN A 182 9.46 6.98 -15.78
CA ASN A 182 8.93 7.06 -14.42
C ASN A 182 7.74 6.11 -14.27
N ASN A 183 8.02 4.80 -14.25
CA ASN A 183 7.01 3.76 -14.12
C ASN A 183 6.20 3.80 -12.82
N THR A 184 6.65 4.56 -11.81
CA THR A 184 5.97 4.76 -10.53
C THR A 184 5.19 6.08 -10.43
N LEU A 185 5.23 6.95 -11.45
CA LEU A 185 4.60 8.28 -11.36
C LEU A 185 3.09 8.21 -11.14
N ASN A 186 2.42 7.27 -11.80
CA ASN A 186 0.98 7.06 -11.67
C ASN A 186 0.56 6.64 -10.25
N GLN A 187 1.49 6.10 -9.45
CA GLN A 187 1.24 5.63 -8.09
C GLN A 187 0.91 6.78 -7.13
N HIS A 188 1.31 8.01 -7.48
CA HIS A 188 1.03 9.20 -6.69
C HIS A 188 -0.36 9.80 -6.96
N ILE A 189 -1.11 9.31 -7.97
CA ILE A 189 -2.42 9.87 -8.34
C ILE A 189 -3.48 9.37 -7.34
N THR A 190 -3.97 10.30 -6.53
CA THR A 190 -4.92 10.08 -5.43
C THR A 190 -6.34 10.50 -5.84
N PRO A 191 -7.39 9.73 -5.55
CA PRO A 191 -7.41 8.37 -4.99
C PRO A 191 -7.38 7.28 -6.08
N LEU A 192 -7.25 7.65 -7.36
CA LEU A 192 -7.43 6.75 -8.51
C LEU A 192 -6.51 5.53 -8.49
N TYR A 193 -5.23 5.72 -8.15
CA TYR A 193 -4.29 4.62 -8.11
C TYR A 193 -4.66 3.59 -7.03
N THR A 194 -4.92 4.05 -5.80
CA THR A 194 -5.33 3.20 -4.68
C THR A 194 -6.63 2.44 -4.97
N LEU A 195 -7.61 3.08 -5.62
CA LEU A 195 -8.84 2.40 -6.04
C LEU A 195 -8.55 1.27 -7.04
N THR A 196 -7.65 1.51 -7.99
CA THR A 196 -7.24 0.49 -8.97
C THR A 196 -6.46 -0.65 -8.29
N SER A 197 -5.55 -0.34 -7.37
CA SER A 197 -4.80 -1.34 -6.59
C SER A 197 -5.73 -2.19 -5.73
N THR A 198 -6.72 -1.57 -5.08
CA THR A 198 -7.76 -2.26 -4.30
C THR A 198 -8.58 -3.19 -5.19
N TYR A 199 -8.98 -2.73 -6.38
CA TYR A 199 -9.70 -3.58 -7.35
C TYR A 199 -8.86 -4.78 -7.81
N ARG A 200 -7.57 -4.58 -8.12
CA ARG A 200 -6.66 -5.68 -8.51
C ARG A 200 -6.53 -6.71 -7.37
N LEU A 201 -6.40 -6.26 -6.13
CA LEU A 201 -6.40 -7.14 -4.95
C LEU A 201 -7.72 -7.89 -4.76
N ALA A 202 -8.85 -7.21 -4.88
CA ALA A 202 -10.17 -7.84 -4.76
C ALA A 202 -10.36 -8.91 -5.83
N LYS A 203 -9.97 -8.63 -7.08
CA LYS A 203 -10.00 -9.60 -8.18
C LYS A 203 -9.13 -10.82 -7.86
N LEU A 204 -7.90 -10.62 -7.38
CA LEU A 204 -7.01 -11.71 -6.98
C LEU A 204 -7.56 -12.54 -5.82
N SER A 205 -8.31 -11.91 -4.91
CA SER A 205 -8.94 -12.61 -3.77
C SER A 205 -10.15 -13.46 -4.20
N LEU A 206 -10.82 -13.10 -5.30
CA LEU A 206 -11.92 -13.87 -5.89
C LEU A 206 -11.42 -15.04 -6.75
N GLU A 207 -10.19 -15.00 -7.25
CA GLU A 207 -9.51 -16.14 -7.86
C GLU A 207 -9.18 -17.17 -6.76
N GLY A 208 -10.14 -18.06 -6.49
CA GLY A 208 -10.21 -18.97 -5.34
C GLY A 208 -8.91 -19.66 -4.90
N GLU A 209 -8.93 -20.16 -3.65
CA GLU A 209 -7.76 -20.75 -3.02
C GLU A 209 -7.21 -21.92 -3.85
N SER A 210 -5.97 -21.80 -4.30
CA SER A 210 -5.29 -22.90 -4.97
C SER A 210 -4.95 -23.98 -3.95
N LYS A 211 -5.09 -25.26 -4.34
CA LYS A 211 -4.72 -26.41 -3.49
C LYS A 211 -3.32 -26.23 -2.90
N PHE A 212 -3.19 -26.46 -1.60
CA PHE A 212 -1.91 -26.39 -0.91
C PHE A 212 -0.94 -27.46 -1.44
N ILE A 213 0.27 -27.05 -1.84
CA ILE A 213 1.30 -27.92 -2.40
C ILE A 213 2.34 -28.23 -1.32
N LYS A 214 2.42 -29.51 -0.91
CA LYS A 214 3.49 -29.98 -0.04
C LYS A 214 4.78 -30.10 -0.85
N LEU A 215 5.88 -29.58 -0.31
CA LEU A 215 7.23 -29.67 -0.90
C LEU A 215 8.19 -30.27 0.13
N GLY A 216 9.29 -30.86 -0.36
CA GLY A 216 10.37 -31.40 0.48
C GLY A 216 9.97 -32.65 1.27
N GLU A 217 9.04 -33.45 0.76
CA GLU A 217 8.55 -34.66 1.44
C GLU A 217 9.61 -35.76 1.57
N ASP A 218 10.68 -35.66 0.79
CA ASP A 218 11.85 -36.53 0.77
C ASP A 218 12.96 -36.10 1.75
N ALA A 219 12.83 -34.95 2.40
CA ALA A 219 13.83 -34.40 3.32
C ALA A 219 14.01 -35.29 4.55
N LYS A 220 15.27 -35.64 4.88
CA LYS A 220 15.64 -36.46 6.04
C LYS A 220 16.86 -35.89 6.74
N ILE A 221 16.88 -35.95 8.07
CA ILE A 221 18.07 -35.60 8.86
C ILE A 221 19.12 -36.71 8.73
N LEU A 222 20.34 -36.31 8.38
CA LEU A 222 21.53 -37.17 8.50
C LEU A 222 21.97 -37.22 9.96
N LYS A 223 21.87 -38.38 10.59
CA LYS A 223 22.29 -38.59 11.98
C LYS A 223 23.81 -38.66 12.06
N THR A 224 24.45 -37.57 12.46
CA THR A 224 25.91 -37.47 12.63
C THR A 224 26.38 -37.74 14.07
N GLY A 225 25.46 -38.08 14.98
CA GLY A 225 25.73 -38.31 16.41
C GLY A 225 25.95 -37.04 17.25
N LYS A 226 25.99 -35.85 16.62
CA LYS A 226 26.09 -34.56 17.31
C LYS A 226 24.74 -33.86 17.34
N LYS A 227 24.36 -33.32 18.49
CA LYS A 227 23.20 -32.41 18.61
C LYS A 227 23.60 -31.06 18.01
N THR A 228 22.79 -30.56 17.08
CA THR A 228 23.00 -29.25 16.43
C THR A 228 21.81 -28.35 16.74
N ILE A 229 22.09 -27.12 17.19
CA ILE A 229 21.08 -26.09 17.42
C ILE A 229 21.38 -24.94 16.45
N GLY A 230 20.34 -24.50 15.73
CA GLY A 230 20.40 -23.34 14.85
C GLY A 230 19.43 -22.26 15.33
N ILE A 231 19.89 -21.01 15.38
CA ILE A 231 19.07 -19.85 15.71
C ILE A 231 19.08 -18.90 14.51
N MET A 232 17.89 -18.63 13.98
CA MET A 232 17.70 -17.63 12.92
C MET A 232 17.00 -16.42 13.51
N VAL A 233 17.69 -15.29 13.56
CA VAL A 233 17.11 -14.01 13.99
C VAL A 233 16.60 -13.27 12.76
N VAL A 234 15.27 -13.11 12.68
CA VAL A 234 14.63 -12.30 11.65
C VAL A 234 14.52 -10.86 12.17
N GLY A 235 15.38 -9.97 11.66
CA GLY A 235 15.39 -8.56 12.04
C GLY A 235 14.20 -7.76 11.48
N GLU A 236 14.08 -6.51 11.91
CA GLU A 236 13.04 -5.57 11.48
C GLU A 236 13.68 -4.21 11.15
N THR A 237 13.40 -3.65 9.97
CA THR A 237 13.78 -2.29 9.49
C THR A 237 15.29 -1.93 9.47
N ALA A 238 16.18 -2.75 10.05
CA ALA A 238 17.62 -2.50 10.08
C ALA A 238 18.24 -2.40 8.67
N ARG A 239 19.15 -1.44 8.47
CA ARG A 239 19.80 -1.16 7.18
C ARG A 239 21.32 -1.29 7.25
N ALA A 240 21.91 -1.88 6.22
CA ALA A 240 23.30 -2.31 6.19
C ALA A 240 24.32 -1.15 6.32
N ASP A 241 24.01 0.04 5.82
CA ASP A 241 24.88 1.22 5.87
C ASP A 241 24.92 1.91 7.25
N ARG A 242 24.09 1.46 8.20
CA ARG A 242 24.10 1.90 9.59
C ARG A 242 24.74 0.88 10.53
N PHE A 243 25.35 -0.16 10.00
CA PHE A 243 26.06 -1.16 10.79
C PHE A 243 27.54 -0.81 10.86
N SER A 244 28.08 -0.66 12.08
CA SER A 244 29.50 -0.35 12.27
C SER A 244 30.42 -1.45 11.74
N LEU A 245 29.96 -2.71 11.80
CA LEU A 245 30.64 -3.86 11.18
C LEU A 245 30.80 -3.72 9.66
N ASN A 246 29.99 -2.88 9.03
CA ASN A 246 30.02 -2.61 7.59
C ASN A 246 30.77 -1.32 7.25
N GLY A 247 31.35 -0.62 8.25
CA GLY A 247 32.11 0.62 8.05
C GLY A 247 31.35 1.90 8.41
N TYR A 248 30.19 1.80 9.07
CA TYR A 248 29.49 2.97 9.60
C TYR A 248 30.29 3.62 10.74
N GLN A 249 30.37 4.95 10.74
CA GLN A 249 31.25 5.73 11.63
C GLN A 249 30.85 5.66 13.11
N LYS A 250 29.57 5.45 13.41
CA LYS A 250 29.11 5.28 14.79
C LYS A 250 29.10 3.80 15.16
N GLU A 251 29.56 3.47 16.36
CA GLU A 251 29.64 2.10 16.86
C GLU A 251 28.24 1.54 17.23
N THR A 252 27.50 1.05 16.23
CA THR A 252 26.13 0.54 16.39
C THR A 252 26.06 -0.95 16.72
N ASN A 253 27.15 -1.71 16.55
CA ASN A 253 27.20 -3.15 16.80
C ASN A 253 28.39 -3.55 17.71
N SER A 254 28.64 -2.78 18.78
CA SER A 254 29.80 -2.94 19.68
C SER A 254 29.94 -4.37 20.24
N TYR A 255 28.85 -5.00 20.68
CA TYR A 255 28.87 -6.34 21.28
C TYR A 255 29.31 -7.46 20.32
N LEU A 256 29.23 -7.25 19.02
CA LEU A 256 29.57 -8.26 18.00
C LEU A 256 31.02 -8.16 17.52
N LYS A 257 31.68 -7.02 17.72
CA LYS A 257 32.99 -6.68 17.15
C LYS A 257 34.08 -7.73 17.45
N ASN A 258 34.07 -8.28 18.67
CA ASN A 258 35.10 -9.21 19.15
C ASN A 258 34.61 -10.66 19.21
N LYS A 259 33.51 -10.99 18.54
CA LYS A 259 32.89 -12.33 18.58
C LYS A 259 33.22 -13.21 17.37
N GLY A 260 34.16 -12.79 16.52
CA GLY A 260 34.55 -13.53 15.32
C GLY A 260 33.41 -13.69 14.31
N VAL A 261 32.48 -12.74 14.28
CA VAL A 261 31.31 -12.80 13.39
C VAL A 261 31.69 -12.44 11.95
N PHE A 262 31.04 -13.09 10.99
CA PHE A 262 31.11 -12.71 9.58
C PHE A 262 29.97 -11.75 9.25
N SER A 263 30.32 -10.55 8.78
CA SER A 263 29.33 -9.57 8.31
C SER A 263 29.21 -9.62 6.79
N PHE A 264 28.02 -9.94 6.29
CA PHE A 264 27.70 -9.89 4.87
C PHE A 264 27.31 -8.46 4.49
N LYS A 265 28.22 -7.75 3.82
CA LYS A 265 28.06 -6.30 3.51
C LYS A 265 27.08 -6.02 2.36
N ASN A 266 26.96 -6.97 1.43
CA ASN A 266 26.24 -6.79 0.17
C ASN A 266 25.01 -7.70 0.11
N THR A 267 24.07 -7.52 1.05
CA THR A 267 22.81 -8.26 1.09
C THR A 267 21.65 -7.37 0.64
N ILE A 268 20.74 -7.94 -0.14
CA ILE A 268 19.54 -7.26 -0.65
C ILE A 268 18.32 -8.04 -0.15
N SER A 269 17.31 -7.33 0.34
CA SER A 269 16.05 -7.95 0.78
C SER A 269 15.16 -8.31 -0.42
N CYS A 270 14.31 -9.33 -0.27
CA CYS A 270 13.28 -9.67 -1.25
C CYS A 270 12.33 -8.49 -1.58
N GLY A 271 12.08 -7.62 -0.60
CA GLY A 271 11.19 -6.48 -0.69
C GLY A 271 11.43 -5.50 0.43
N THR A 272 10.57 -4.48 0.52
CA THR A 272 10.73 -3.35 1.44
C THR A 272 9.70 -3.34 2.57
N ALA A 273 8.89 -4.39 2.69
CA ALA A 273 7.86 -4.52 3.71
C ALA A 273 7.87 -5.90 4.35
N THR A 274 7.62 -5.98 5.66
CA THR A 274 7.64 -7.24 6.44
C THR A 274 6.66 -8.28 5.88
N ALA A 275 5.45 -7.87 5.49
CA ALA A 275 4.45 -8.77 4.89
C ALA A 275 4.88 -9.36 3.53
N TYR A 276 5.82 -8.71 2.82
CA TYR A 276 6.36 -9.22 1.57
C TYR A 276 7.65 -10.03 1.81
N SER A 277 8.59 -9.45 2.55
CA SER A 277 9.94 -9.98 2.73
C SER A 277 9.97 -11.24 3.58
N VAL A 278 9.19 -11.30 4.67
CA VAL A 278 9.20 -12.48 5.55
C VAL A 278 8.73 -13.71 4.78
N PRO A 279 7.55 -13.76 4.12
CA PRO A 279 7.19 -14.97 3.39
C PRO A 279 8.14 -15.30 2.22
N CYS A 280 8.73 -14.29 1.58
CA CYS A 280 9.71 -14.51 0.52
C CYS A 280 11.01 -15.16 1.01
N MET A 281 11.54 -14.74 2.17
CA MET A 281 12.78 -15.30 2.73
C MET A 281 12.67 -16.81 3.03
N PHE A 282 11.47 -17.28 3.36
CA PHE A 282 11.21 -18.69 3.68
C PHE A 282 10.65 -19.48 2.48
N PHE A 283 10.50 -18.83 1.32
CA PHE A 283 9.96 -19.44 0.10
C PHE A 283 11.00 -20.31 -0.62
N LEU A 284 10.68 -21.60 -0.80
CA LEU A 284 11.62 -22.59 -1.32
C LEU A 284 12.08 -22.37 -2.77
N ASN A 285 11.25 -21.76 -3.63
CA ASN A 285 11.55 -21.62 -5.06
C ASN A 285 12.28 -20.30 -5.42
N GLY A 286 12.77 -19.58 -4.40
CA GLY A 286 13.55 -18.36 -4.54
C GLY A 286 12.74 -17.11 -4.93
N GLU A 287 13.34 -15.94 -4.68
CA GLU A 287 12.74 -14.62 -4.85
C GLU A 287 12.15 -14.40 -6.26
N LYS A 288 12.87 -14.81 -7.33
CA LYS A 288 12.43 -14.59 -8.72
C LYS A 288 11.09 -15.24 -9.05
N ASN A 289 10.72 -16.31 -8.34
CA ASN A 289 9.48 -17.05 -8.55
C ASN A 289 8.40 -16.71 -7.52
N TYR A 290 8.72 -15.83 -6.57
CA TYR A 290 7.87 -15.51 -5.45
C TYR A 290 6.63 -14.74 -5.90
N THR A 291 5.48 -15.21 -5.44
CA THR A 291 4.26 -14.41 -5.33
C THR A 291 3.63 -14.74 -3.98
N GLN A 292 2.94 -13.77 -3.36
CA GLN A 292 2.25 -14.03 -2.09
C GLN A 292 1.26 -15.19 -2.20
N LYS A 293 0.56 -15.31 -3.34
CA LYS A 293 -0.36 -16.42 -3.62
C LYS A 293 0.34 -17.78 -3.62
N LYS A 294 1.50 -17.89 -4.27
CA LYS A 294 2.30 -19.13 -4.26
C LYS A 294 2.80 -19.44 -2.86
N ALA A 295 3.40 -18.46 -2.18
CA ALA A 295 3.98 -18.65 -0.85
C ALA A 295 2.94 -19.05 0.22
N LYS A 296 1.71 -18.51 0.14
CA LYS A 296 0.60 -18.92 1.02
C LYS A 296 0.21 -20.39 0.81
N ASN A 297 0.29 -20.87 -0.43
CA ASN A 297 -0.31 -22.14 -0.86
C ASN A 297 0.73 -23.25 -1.11
N GLN A 298 1.92 -23.17 -0.50
CA GLN A 298 2.89 -24.25 -0.53
C GLN A 298 3.69 -24.37 0.78
N SER A 299 4.40 -25.49 0.96
CA SER A 299 5.37 -25.63 2.03
C SER A 299 6.49 -24.59 1.91
N ASN A 300 6.90 -24.04 3.05
CA ASN A 300 8.07 -23.20 3.22
C ASN A 300 9.20 -23.99 3.89
N VAL A 301 10.38 -23.37 4.05
CA VAL A 301 11.55 -24.05 4.62
C VAL A 301 11.33 -24.58 6.04
N LEU A 302 10.51 -23.92 6.87
CA LEU A 302 10.23 -24.39 8.22
C LEU A 302 9.35 -25.64 8.23
N ASP A 303 8.41 -25.73 7.29
CA ASP A 303 7.60 -26.94 7.12
C ASP A 303 8.47 -28.14 6.76
N VAL A 304 9.43 -27.94 5.85
CA VAL A 304 10.35 -29.00 5.40
C VAL A 304 11.28 -29.42 6.55
N LEU A 305 11.80 -28.48 7.33
CA LEU A 305 12.62 -28.79 8.50
C LEU A 305 11.83 -29.60 9.54
N SER A 306 10.61 -29.16 9.85
CA SER A 306 9.72 -29.88 10.78
C SER A 306 9.39 -31.28 10.27
N LEU A 307 9.09 -31.42 8.98
CA LEU A 307 8.80 -32.72 8.35
C LEU A 307 10.01 -33.67 8.40
N ALA A 308 11.22 -33.14 8.17
CA ALA A 308 12.46 -33.91 8.24
C ALA A 308 12.81 -34.39 9.66
N GLY A 309 12.08 -33.93 10.68
CA GLY A 309 12.26 -34.28 12.09
C GLY A 309 13.05 -33.25 12.91
N VAL A 310 13.27 -32.03 12.39
CA VAL A 310 13.94 -30.97 13.14
C VAL A 310 12.92 -30.30 14.05
N LYS A 311 13.16 -30.27 15.37
CA LYS A 311 12.33 -29.47 16.29
C LYS A 311 12.45 -28.00 15.88
N THR A 312 11.37 -27.47 15.30
CA THR A 312 11.35 -26.13 14.70
C THR A 312 10.36 -25.28 15.48
N VAL A 313 10.87 -24.23 16.12
CA VAL A 313 10.08 -23.33 16.98
C VAL A 313 10.24 -21.90 16.47
N TRP A 314 9.13 -21.19 16.32
CA TRP A 314 9.13 -19.76 16.03
C TRP A 314 8.81 -18.95 17.28
N VAL A 315 9.78 -18.13 17.71
CA VAL A 315 9.59 -17.18 18.82
C VAL A 315 9.26 -15.81 18.23
N ASN A 316 8.03 -15.35 18.46
CA ASN A 316 7.54 -14.09 17.91
C ASN A 316 7.57 -12.96 18.96
N ASN A 317 8.20 -11.86 18.58
CA ASN A 317 8.20 -10.59 19.31
C ASN A 317 7.93 -9.40 18.36
N ASN A 318 7.26 -9.64 17.23
CA ASN A 318 6.80 -8.64 16.28
C ASN A 318 5.28 -8.83 16.02
N SER A 319 4.66 -8.10 15.10
CA SER A 319 3.21 -8.22 14.82
C SER A 319 2.78 -9.65 14.52
N SER A 320 3.43 -10.33 13.57
CA SER A 320 3.20 -11.76 13.30
C SER A 320 4.28 -12.37 12.41
N CYS A 321 4.28 -13.70 12.29
CA CYS A 321 5.15 -14.43 11.35
C CYS A 321 4.64 -14.43 9.90
N LYS A 322 3.61 -13.63 9.58
CA LYS A 322 3.07 -13.46 8.21
C LYS A 322 2.77 -14.80 7.50
N ASN A 323 2.14 -15.74 8.21
CA ASN A 323 1.80 -17.10 7.78
C ASN A 323 2.95 -18.10 7.60
N VAL A 324 4.20 -17.70 7.83
CA VAL A 324 5.35 -18.62 7.68
C VAL A 324 5.36 -19.70 8.76
N CYS A 325 4.92 -19.36 9.97
CA CYS A 325 4.98 -20.25 11.13
C CYS A 325 3.67 -21.00 11.44
N THR A 326 2.67 -20.99 10.55
CA THR A 326 1.31 -21.52 10.84
C THR A 326 1.24 -23.02 11.10
N ARG A 327 2.28 -23.78 10.73
CA ARG A 327 2.30 -25.24 10.75
C ARG A 327 3.44 -25.80 11.62
N ILE A 328 4.05 -24.96 12.44
CA ILE A 328 5.11 -25.34 13.37
C ILE A 328 4.76 -24.82 14.77
N GLU A 329 5.55 -25.20 15.76
CA GLU A 329 5.41 -24.68 17.12
C GLU A 329 5.71 -23.17 17.16
N THR A 330 4.87 -22.39 17.83
CA THR A 330 5.00 -20.93 17.95
C THR A 330 4.89 -20.47 19.38
N LEU A 331 5.77 -19.56 19.78
CA LEU A 331 5.80 -18.94 21.11
C LEU A 331 5.66 -17.43 20.93
N ASN A 332 4.55 -16.85 21.38
CA ASN A 332 4.31 -15.41 21.33
C ASN A 332 4.70 -14.76 22.66
N ILE A 333 5.73 -13.91 22.65
CA ILE A 333 6.19 -13.19 23.85
C ILE A 333 5.31 -11.95 24.13
N ILE A 334 4.53 -11.48 23.14
CA ILE A 334 3.71 -10.27 23.26
C ILE A 334 2.41 -10.51 24.06
N THR A 335 1.85 -11.73 24.03
CA THR A 335 0.55 -12.06 24.66
C THR A 335 0.65 -12.47 26.12
N SER A 336 1.85 -12.68 26.68
CA SER A 336 2.08 -12.97 28.10
C SER A 336 2.13 -11.68 28.93
N SER A 337 1.13 -10.80 28.76
CA SER A 337 0.90 -9.62 29.62
C SER A 337 0.20 -10.00 30.93
N GLY A 338 0.68 -11.06 31.58
CA GLY A 338 0.23 -11.50 32.89
C GLY A 338 1.44 -11.85 33.74
N GLY A 339 1.94 -10.85 34.49
CA GLY A 339 2.64 -10.96 35.78
C GLY A 339 3.94 -11.76 35.93
N GLU A 340 4.23 -12.74 35.08
CA GLU A 340 5.37 -13.65 35.29
C GLU A 340 6.56 -13.32 34.38
N ASP A 341 7.74 -13.43 34.99
CA ASP A 341 9.02 -13.00 34.49
C ASP A 341 9.32 -13.59 33.09
N LYS A 342 9.68 -12.73 32.14
CA LYS A 342 9.66 -13.05 30.69
C LYS A 342 10.73 -14.06 30.27
N ASN A 343 11.76 -14.24 31.09
CA ASN A 343 12.83 -15.20 30.83
C ASN A 343 12.42 -16.63 31.23
N THR A 344 11.58 -16.79 32.24
CA THR A 344 11.21 -18.11 32.79
C THR A 344 10.40 -18.94 31.79
N ILE A 345 9.52 -18.31 31.00
CA ILE A 345 8.74 -19.00 29.96
C ILE A 345 9.63 -19.51 28.81
N LEU A 346 10.72 -18.79 28.50
CA LEU A 346 11.67 -19.20 27.47
C LEU A 346 12.58 -20.32 27.99
N ASP A 347 13.03 -20.21 29.25
CA ASP A 347 13.91 -21.17 29.91
C ASP A 347 13.20 -22.49 30.28
N GLU A 348 11.88 -22.49 30.50
CA GLU A 348 11.11 -23.71 30.77
C GLU A 348 10.75 -24.51 29.49
N LYS A 349 10.78 -23.88 28.31
CA LYS A 349 10.30 -24.49 27.05
C LYS A 349 11.40 -24.89 26.06
N LEU A 350 12.60 -24.32 26.19
CA LEU A 350 13.78 -24.62 25.37
C LEU A 350 14.70 -25.60 26.10
#